data_AF-A0A925V6T8-F1
#
_entry.id   AF-A0A925V6T8-F1
#
_cell.length_a   1.000
_cell.length_b   1.000
_cell.length_c   1.000
_cell.angle_alpha   90.00
_cell.angle_beta   90.00
_cell.angle_gamma   90.00
#
_symmetry.space_group_name_H-M   'P 1'
#
loop_
_entity.id
_entity.type
_entity.pdbx_description
1 polymer ?
#
loop_
_entity_poly.entity_id
_entity_poly.type
_entity_poly.pdbx_seq_one_letter_code
_entity_poly.pdbx_strand_id
1 'polypeptide(L)' 'RIGFALRRAALARDVLLRPLGDTLYWMPPLELPDDALARLTEVTAEVIVEVLG' A
#
# COMPACT_ATOMS: atom_id res chain seq x y z
N ARG A 1 9.62 5.35 -11.78
CA ARG A 1 8.47 4.46 -12.12
C ARG A 1 7.43 4.60 -11.01
N ILE A 2 6.15 4.80 -11.34
CA ILE A 2 5.07 5.10 -10.39
C ILE A 2 4.96 4.05 -9.26
N GLY A 3 4.94 2.76 -9.59
CA GLY A 3 4.88 1.69 -8.59
C GLY A 3 6.01 1.73 -7.55
N PHE A 4 7.22 2.15 -7.94
CA PHE A 4 8.32 2.33 -7.00
C PHE A 4 8.10 3.51 -6.05
N ALA A 5 7.53 4.62 -6.54
CA ALA A 5 7.18 5.77 -5.71
C ALA A 5 6.08 5.42 -4.70
N LEU A 6 5.02 4.75 -5.15
CA LEU A 6 3.94 4.25 -4.30
C LEU A 6 4.45 3.29 -3.22
N ARG A 7 5.28 2.31 -3.59
CA ARG A 7 5.89 1.38 -2.63
C ARG A 7 6.73 2.11 -1.59
N ARG A 8 7.52 3.11 -1.99
CA ARG A 8 8.37 3.86 -1.06
C ARG A 8 7.54 4.70 -0.09
N ALA A 9 6.49 5.37 -0.57
CA ALA A 9 5.59 6.17 0.26
C ALA A 9 4.80 5.31 1.26
N ALA A 10 4.37 4.11 0.86
CA ALA A 10 3.69 3.17 1.76
C ALA A 10 4.66 2.57 2.78
N LEU A 11 5.88 2.21 2.36
CA LEU A 11 6.88 1.62 3.24
C LEU A 11 7.31 2.61 4.35
N ALA A 12 7.30 3.91 4.06
CA ALA A 12 7.54 4.96 5.06
C ALA A 12 6.43 5.05 6.13
N ARG A 13 5.29 4.38 5.91
CA ARG A 13 4.12 4.28 6.80
C ARG A 13 3.90 2.84 7.28
N ASP A 14 4.95 2.01 7.23
CA ASP A 14 4.96 0.60 7.64
C ASP A 14 4.02 -0.31 6.83
N VAL A 15 3.63 0.09 5.62
CA VAL A 15 2.80 -0.71 4.72
C VAL A 15 3.61 -1.21 3.52
N LEU A 16 3.67 -2.53 3.36
CA LEU A 16 4.36 -3.16 2.24
C LEU A 16 3.43 -3.35 1.05
N LEU A 17 3.62 -2.50 0.02
CA LEU A 17 3.00 -2.70 -1.29
C LEU A 17 3.94 -3.46 -2.24
N ARG A 18 3.34 -4.29 -3.09
CA ARG A 18 4.04 -5.05 -4.15
C ARG A 18 3.47 -4.61 -5.50
N PRO A 19 4.17 -3.74 -6.25
CA PRO A 19 3.73 -3.35 -7.59
C PRO A 19 4.00 -4.46 -8.62
N LEU A 20 3.04 -4.68 -9.53
CA LEU A 20 3.15 -5.55 -10.72
C LEU A 20 2.70 -4.76 -11.95
N GLY A 21 3.65 -4.16 -12.67
CA GLY A 21 3.31 -3.22 -13.73
C GLY A 21 2.51 -2.05 -13.18
N ASP A 22 1.27 -1.90 -13.66
CA ASP A 22 0.31 -0.86 -13.24
C ASP A 22 -0.70 -1.35 -12.20
N THR A 23 -0.50 -2.55 -11.64
CA THR A 23 -1.33 -3.10 -10.56
C THR A 23 -0.60 -3.05 -9.22
N LEU A 24 -1.28 -2.57 -8.18
CA LEU A 24 -0.80 -2.68 -6.80
C LEU A 24 -1.49 -3.85 -6.10
N TYR A 25 -0.73 -4.63 -5.34
CA TYR A 25 -1.28 -5.65 -4.46
C TYR A 25 -0.49 -5.77 -3.16
N TRP A 26 -1.07 -6.52 -2.24
CA TRP A 26 -0.51 -7.01 -1.00
C TRP A 26 -1.12 -8.38 -0.69
N MET A 27 -0.50 -9.10 0.24
CA MET A 27 -0.99 -10.40 0.69
C MET A 27 -0.80 -10.47 2.21
N PRO A 28 -1.78 -9.95 2.98
CA PRO A 28 -1.70 -10.02 4.43
C PRO A 28 -1.84 -11.47 4.92
N PRO A 29 -1.40 -11.78 6.15
CA PRO A 29 -1.76 -13.02 6.84
C PRO A 29 -3.29 -13.21 6.89
N LEU A 30 -3.75 -14.46 6.94
CA LEU A 30 -5.19 -14.76 6.97
C LEU A 30 -5.85 -14.31 8.27
N GLU A 31 -5.10 -14.37 9.36
CA GLU A 31 -5.52 -14.00 10.71
C GLU A 31 -5.23 -12.52 11.02
N LEU A 32 -4.99 -11.68 10.00
CA LEU A 32 -4.70 -10.27 10.22
C LEU A 32 -5.92 -9.59 10.86
N PRO A 33 -5.75 -8.88 11.99
CA PRO A 33 -6.84 -8.13 12.62
C PRO A 33 -7.48 -7.09 11.70
N ASP A 34 -8.77 -6.83 11.89
CA ASP A 34 -9.55 -5.90 11.04
C ASP A 34 -9.00 -4.47 11.06
N ASP A 35 -8.47 -4.00 12.20
CA ASP A 35 -7.84 -2.69 12.34
C ASP A 35 -6.55 -2.59 11.52
N ALA A 36 -5.74 -3.65 11.52
CA ALA A 36 -4.55 -3.74 10.69
C ALA A 36 -4.92 -3.80 9.19
N LEU A 37 -5.99 -4.51 8.83
CA LEU A 37 -6.50 -4.53 7.45
C LEU A 37 -7.06 -3.16 7.01
N ALA A 38 -7.73 -2.45 7.91
CA ALA A 38 -8.20 -1.09 7.69
C ALA A 38 -7.00 -0.14 7.49
N ARG A 39 -5.98 -0.24 8.34
CA ARG A 39 -4.76 0.57 8.24
C ARG A 39 -4.02 0.35 6.94
N LEU A 40 -3.90 -0.92 6.54
CA LEU A 40 -3.40 -1.30 5.23
C LEU A 40 -4.15 -0.47 4.17
N THR A 41 -5.48 -0.60 4.10
CA THR A 41 -6.36 0.01 3.08
C THR A 41 -6.24 1.53 3.05
N GLU A 42 -6.28 2.16 4.22
CA GLU A 42 -6.12 3.60 4.41
C GLU A 42 -4.80 4.11 3.81
N VAL A 43 -3.67 3.54 4.25
CA VAL A 43 -2.35 3.97 3.77
C VAL A 43 -2.23 3.77 2.26
N THR A 44 -2.80 2.70 1.71
CA THR A 44 -2.77 2.46 0.26
C THR A 44 -3.50 3.54 -0.51
N ALA A 45 -4.68 3.96 -0.04
CA ALA A 45 -5.43 5.06 -0.65
C ALA A 45 -4.67 6.39 -0.52
N GLU A 46 -4.13 6.69 0.67
CA GLU A 46 -3.35 7.90 0.93
C GLU A 46 -2.17 8.04 -0.03
N VAL A 47 -1.37 6.98 -0.21
CA VAL A 47 -0.19 7.06 -1.07
C VAL A 47 -0.54 7.12 -2.55
N ILE A 48 -1.68 6.54 -2.96
CA ILE A 48 -2.19 6.69 -4.32
C ILE A 48 -2.52 8.16 -4.58
N VAL A 49 -3.24 8.80 -3.66
CA VAL A 49 -3.56 10.24 -3.76
C VAL A 49 -2.29 11.09 -3.70
N GLU A 50 -1.34 10.80 -2.81
CA GLU A 50 -0.07 11.54 -2.70
C GLU A 50 0.78 11.49 -3.99
N VAL A 51 0.84 10.33 -4.64
CA VAL A 51 1.75 10.10 -5.78
C VAL A 51 1.11 10.39 -7.13
N LEU A 52 -0.21 10.19 -7.26
CA LEU A 52 -0.95 10.40 -8.51
C LEU A 52 -1.77 11.70 -8.52
N GLY A 53 -1.94 12.35 -7.36
CA GLY A 53 -2.61 13.65 -7.20
C GLY A 53 -1.69 14.82 -7.54
#